data_AF-A0A6I1W184-F1
#
_entry.id   AF-A0A6I1W184-F1
#
_cell.length_a   1.000
_cell.length_b   1.000
_cell.length_c   1.000
_cell.angle_alpha   90.00
_cell.angle_beta   90.00
_cell.angle_gamma   90.00
#
_symmetry.space_group_name_H-M   'P 1'
#
loop_
_entity.id
_entity.type
_entity.pdbx_description
1 polymer ?
#
loop_
_entity_poly.entity_id
_entity_poly.type
_entity_poly.pdbx_seq_one_letter_code
_entity_poly.pdbx_strand_id
1 'polypeptide(L)'
;ACIACLSATPSLHLTLVGQPSLLEELISSHSAVDRSRLTITPASEVISMSERPSHSLRSQPDSSMRVALELLRDGKAQACVSSGNTGALMALSRHVLKTLPGIDRPAMVAAVPT
;
A
#
# COMPACT_ATOMS: atom_id res chain seq x y z
N ALA A 1 10.60 -7.50 -4.97
CA ALA A 1 10.88 -6.61 -3.82
C ALA A 1 10.29 -7.15 -2.51
N CYS A 2 8.96 -7.32 -2.38
CA CYS A 2 8.32 -7.75 -1.12
C CYS A 2 8.89 -9.06 -0.55
N ILE A 3 9.04 -10.09 -1.38
CA ILE A 3 9.58 -11.40 -0.97
C ILE A 3 11.03 -11.27 -0.48
N ALA A 4 11.89 -10.58 -1.24
CA ALA A 4 13.27 -10.32 -0.83
C ALA A 4 13.34 -9.55 0.51
N CYS A 5 12.42 -8.61 0.75
CA CYS A 5 12.33 -7.88 2.02
C CYS A 5 11.95 -8.79 3.20
N LEU A 6 11.01 -9.73 3.00
CA LEU A 6 10.64 -10.73 4.01
C LEU A 6 11.79 -11.67 4.37
N SER A 7 12.64 -12.02 3.39
CA SER A 7 13.85 -12.81 3.62
C SER A 7 14.90 -12.02 4.39
N ALA A 8 15.09 -10.74 4.05
CA ALA A 8 16.10 -9.88 4.68
C ALA A 8 15.70 -9.40 6.08
N THR A 9 14.41 -9.35 6.39
CA THR A 9 13.89 -8.82 7.66
C THR A 9 13.01 -9.85 8.38
N PRO A 10 13.57 -10.67 9.29
CA PRO A 10 12.84 -11.77 9.94
C PRO A 10 11.63 -11.35 10.79
N SER A 11 11.66 -10.16 11.38
CA SER A 11 10.57 -9.62 12.21
C SER A 11 9.43 -8.98 11.39
N LEU A 12 9.66 -8.73 10.10
CA LEU A 12 8.67 -8.09 9.24
C LEU A 12 7.51 -9.06 8.95
N HIS A 13 6.30 -8.55 9.09
CA HIS A 13 5.08 -9.14 8.57
C HIS A 13 4.56 -8.26 7.44
N LEU A 14 4.13 -8.87 6.34
CA LEU A 14 3.62 -8.15 5.17
C LEU A 14 2.16 -8.49 4.90
N THR A 15 1.40 -7.46 4.59
CA THR A 15 0.07 -7.59 4.02
C THR A 15 0.10 -7.06 2.58
N LEU A 16 -0.14 -7.94 1.61
CA LEU A 16 -0.30 -7.56 0.20
C LEU A 16 -1.76 -7.29 -0.08
N VAL A 17 -2.07 -6.11 -0.61
CA VAL A 17 -3.45 -5.67 -0.86
C VAL A 17 -3.69 -5.64 -2.37
N GLY A 18 -4.74 -6.32 -2.82
CA GLY A 18 -5.06 -6.41 -4.25
C GLY A 18 -5.89 -7.63 -4.60
N GLN A 19 -5.87 -8.01 -5.88
CA GLN A 19 -6.60 -9.15 -6.41
C GLN A 19 -5.99 -10.47 -5.92
N PRO A 20 -6.70 -11.28 -5.11
CA PRO A 20 -6.10 -12.45 -4.47
C PRO A 20 -5.57 -13.49 -5.47
N SER A 21 -6.29 -13.75 -6.56
CA SER A 21 -5.87 -14.70 -7.59
C SER A 21 -4.52 -14.34 -8.21
N LEU A 22 -4.38 -13.08 -8.62
CA LEU A 22 -3.13 -12.57 -9.20
C LEU A 22 -1.98 -12.60 -8.20
N LEU A 23 -2.23 -12.20 -6.95
CA LEU A 23 -1.21 -12.21 -5.90
C LEU A 23 -0.76 -13.64 -5.56
N GLU A 24 -1.70 -14.58 -5.41
CA GLU A 24 -1.38 -15.99 -5.15
C GLU A 24 -0.58 -16.62 -6.30
N GLU A 25 -0.95 -16.34 -7.55
CA GLU A 25 -0.19 -16.81 -8.73
C GLU A 25 1.27 -16.30 -8.66
N LEU A 26 1.47 -14.99 -8.44
CA LEU A 26 2.80 -14.40 -8.33
C LEU A 26 3.60 -14.95 -7.15
N ILE A 27 2.98 -15.18 -6.00
CA ILE A 27 3.64 -15.74 -4.80
C ILE A 27 4.02 -17.21 -5.04
N SER A 28 3.15 -17.99 -5.69
CA SER A 28 3.37 -19.42 -5.93
C SER A 28 4.64 -19.72 -6.73
N SER A 29 5.07 -18.77 -7.58
CA SER A 29 6.34 -18.85 -8.31
C SER A 29 7.59 -18.76 -7.41
N HIS A 30 7.43 -18.48 -6.12
CA HIS A 30 8.52 -18.34 -5.15
C HIS A 30 8.36 -19.33 -3.99
N SER A 31 9.00 -20.50 -4.11
CA SER A 31 8.87 -21.62 -3.16
C SER A 31 9.42 -21.35 -1.74
N ALA A 32 10.32 -20.37 -1.58
CA ALA A 32 10.96 -20.06 -0.30
C ALA A 32 10.22 -18.99 0.54
N VAL A 33 9.02 -18.57 0.13
CA VAL A 33 8.25 -17.55 0.84
C VAL A 33 7.68 -18.12 2.14
N ASP A 34 8.02 -17.48 3.26
CA ASP A 34 7.40 -17.76 4.55
C ASP A 34 5.95 -17.24 4.58
N ARG A 35 4.99 -18.14 4.35
CA ARG A 35 3.56 -17.82 4.31
C ARG A 35 2.98 -17.45 5.68
N SER A 36 3.67 -17.76 6.79
CA SER A 36 3.19 -17.40 8.13
C SER A 36 3.27 -15.89 8.41
N ARG A 37 4.16 -15.19 7.71
CA ARG A 37 4.38 -13.73 7.84
C ARG A 37 3.84 -12.93 6.65
N LEU A 38 3.11 -13.58 5.74
CA LEU A 38 2.58 -12.97 4.52
C LEU A 38 1.06 -13.18 4.44
N THR A 39 0.31 -12.10 4.58
CA THR A 39 -1.15 -12.08 4.45
C THR A 39 -1.57 -11.40 3.15
N ILE A 40 -2.66 -11.85 2.54
CA ILE A 40 -3.30 -11.19 1.40
C ILE A 40 -4.60 -10.55 1.88
N THR A 41 -4.79 -9.25 1.62
CA THR A 41 -6.06 -8.57 1.80
C THR A 41 -6.69 -8.29 0.43
N PRO A 42 -7.90 -8.79 0.17
CA PRO A 42 -8.58 -8.55 -1.10
C PRO A 42 -8.85 -7.06 -1.33
N ALA A 43 -8.69 -6.63 -2.58
CA ALA A 43 -9.21 -5.38 -3.11
C ALA A 43 -9.49 -5.58 -4.61
N SER A 44 -10.67 -5.17 -5.10
CA SER A 44 -11.10 -5.43 -6.47
C SER A 44 -10.72 -4.33 -7.45
N GLU A 45 -10.47 -3.11 -6.97
CA GLU A 45 -10.21 -1.95 -7.83
C GLU A 45 -8.73 -1.54 -7.82
N VAL A 46 -8.31 -0.85 -8.88
CA VAL A 46 -6.94 -0.33 -9.05
C VAL A 46 -6.99 1.08 -9.60
N ILE A 47 -6.29 2.01 -8.94
CA ILE A 47 -6.14 3.38 -9.43
C ILE A 47 -5.12 3.38 -10.57
N SER A 48 -5.54 3.85 -11.75
CA SER A 48 -4.66 3.93 -12.92
C SER A 48 -3.61 5.04 -12.77
N MET A 49 -2.44 4.84 -13.39
CA MET A 49 -1.40 5.88 -13.46
C MET A 49 -1.84 7.12 -14.22
N SER A 50 -2.77 6.99 -15.17
CA SER A 50 -3.35 8.12 -15.93
C SER A 50 -4.50 8.83 -15.20
N GLU A 51 -4.91 8.34 -14.04
CA GLU A 51 -6.07 8.87 -13.32
C GLU A 51 -5.73 10.18 -12.60
N ARG A 52 -6.68 11.12 -12.63
CA ARG A 52 -6.54 12.37 -11.88
C ARG A 52 -6.77 12.10 -10.39
N PRO A 53 -5.91 12.60 -9.48
CA PRO A 53 -6.05 12.37 -8.03
C PRO A 53 -7.41 12.78 -7.43
N SER A 54 -8.07 13.78 -8.02
CA SER A 54 -9.40 14.23 -7.59
C SER A 54 -10.52 13.21 -7.84
N HIS A 55 -10.31 12.30 -8.79
CA HIS A 55 -11.25 11.24 -9.16
C HIS A 55 -11.06 10.01 -8.26
N SER A 56 -9.80 9.60 -8.03
CA SER A 56 -9.48 8.44 -7.21
C SER A 56 -10.00 8.52 -5.77
N LEU A 57 -10.17 9.74 -5.23
CA LEU A 57 -10.77 9.96 -3.91
C LEU A 57 -12.25 9.54 -3.80
N ARG A 58 -13.00 9.61 -4.90
CA ARG A 58 -14.48 9.45 -4.90
C ARG A 58 -14.95 8.19 -5.62
N SER A 59 -14.18 7.71 -6.59
CA SER A 59 -14.70 6.75 -7.56
C SER A 59 -14.30 5.30 -7.30
N GLN A 60 -13.33 5.03 -6.41
CA GLN A 60 -12.79 3.67 -6.20
C GLN A 60 -12.58 3.37 -4.70
N PRO A 61 -13.68 3.17 -3.95
CA PRO A 61 -13.61 2.89 -2.51
C PRO A 61 -12.93 1.55 -2.18
N ASP A 62 -12.90 0.59 -3.11
CA ASP A 62 -12.27 -0.72 -2.96
C ASP A 62 -10.94 -0.82 -3.74
N SER A 63 -10.29 0.32 -3.97
CA SER A 63 -8.95 0.33 -4.55
C SER A 63 -7.91 -0.24 -3.60
N SER A 64 -6.97 -1.04 -4.12
CA SER A 64 -5.89 -1.63 -3.31
C SER A 64 -5.12 -0.60 -2.49
N MET A 65 -4.89 0.59 -3.06
CA MET A 65 -4.25 1.71 -2.38
C MET A 65 -5.09 2.24 -1.20
N ARG A 66 -6.41 2.37 -1.36
CA ARG A 66 -7.29 2.83 -0.29
C ARG A 66 -7.42 1.79 0.81
N VAL A 67 -7.65 0.54 0.47
CA VAL A 67 -7.76 -0.56 1.44
C VAL A 67 -6.48 -0.66 2.26
N ALA A 68 -5.30 -0.53 1.66
CA ALA A 68 -4.03 -0.51 2.38
C ALA A 68 -3.91 0.67 3.38
N LEU A 69 -4.38 1.86 3.01
CA LEU A 69 -4.43 3.02 3.91
C LEU A 69 -5.45 2.84 5.03
N GLU A 70 -6.58 2.19 4.78
CA GLU A 70 -7.58 1.88 5.79
C GLU A 70 -7.07 0.85 6.82
N LEU A 71 -6.31 -0.15 6.38
CA LEU A 71 -5.60 -1.07 7.30
C LEU A 71 -4.64 -0.31 8.23
N LEU A 72 -3.93 0.69 7.71
CA LEU A 72 -3.03 1.54 8.51
C LEU A 72 -3.82 2.43 9.49
N ARG A 73 -4.91 3.06 9.04
CA ARG A 73 -5.82 3.84 9.89
C ARG A 73 -6.37 3.00 11.06
N ASP A 74 -6.76 1.76 10.77
CA ASP A 74 -7.41 0.86 11.72
C ASP A 74 -6.39 0.13 12.62
N GLY A 75 -5.10 0.44 12.53
CA GLY A 75 -4.04 -0.15 13.36
C GLY A 75 -3.71 -1.61 13.00
N LYS A 76 -4.18 -2.11 11.86
CA LYS A 76 -3.90 -3.47 11.35
C LYS A 76 -2.56 -3.54 10.62
N ALA A 77 -2.01 -2.40 10.22
CA ALA A 77 -0.67 -2.25 9.67
C ALA A 77 0.03 -1.05 10.32
N GLN A 78 1.37 -1.05 10.31
CA GLN A 78 2.18 0.02 10.92
C GLN A 78 2.76 0.98 9.87
N ALA A 79 2.81 0.56 8.60
CA ALA A 79 3.27 1.36 7.48
C ALA A 79 2.62 0.86 6.18
N CYS A 80 2.61 1.71 5.15
CA CYS A 80 2.11 1.37 3.82
C CYS A 80 3.10 1.86 2.76
N VAL A 81 3.35 1.03 1.75
CA VAL A 81 4.19 1.36 0.60
C VAL A 81 3.37 1.10 -0.66
N SER A 82 3.40 2.03 -1.61
CA SER A 82 2.75 1.88 -2.91
C SER A 82 3.65 2.40 -4.01
N SER A 83 3.73 1.65 -5.11
CA SER A 83 4.36 2.06 -6.37
C SER A 83 3.33 2.58 -7.39
N GLY A 84 2.13 2.93 -6.93
CA GLY A 84 1.06 3.47 -7.77
C GLY A 84 1.18 4.98 -8.01
N ASN A 85 0.08 5.59 -8.44
CA ASN A 85 0.03 7.02 -8.71
C ASN A 85 0.34 7.86 -7.45
N THR A 86 1.46 8.57 -7.44
CA THR A 86 1.94 9.36 -6.28
C THR A 86 0.93 10.42 -5.84
N GLY A 87 0.28 11.10 -6.78
CA GLY A 87 -0.71 12.12 -6.49
C GLY A 87 -1.96 11.54 -5.83
N ALA A 88 -2.42 10.38 -6.30
CA ALA A 88 -3.52 9.65 -5.70
C ALA A 88 -3.17 9.16 -4.29
N LEU A 89 -1.97 8.62 -4.09
CA LEU A 89 -1.50 8.17 -2.78
C LEU A 89 -1.44 9.31 -1.78
N MET A 90 -0.91 10.48 -2.18
CA MET A 90 -0.85 11.66 -1.31
C MET A 90 -2.26 12.18 -0.98
N ALA A 91 -3.16 12.23 -1.97
CA ALA A 91 -4.53 12.66 -1.77
C ALA A 91 -5.31 11.72 -0.82
N LEU A 92 -5.24 10.41 -1.08
CA LEU A 92 -5.92 9.38 -0.28
C LEU A 92 -5.35 9.30 1.13
N SER A 93 -4.03 9.30 1.30
CA SER A 93 -3.41 9.24 2.63
C SER A 93 -3.81 10.44 3.48
N ARG A 94 -3.79 11.67 2.94
CA ARG A 94 -4.30 12.85 3.63
C ARG A 94 -5.78 12.74 3.97
N HIS A 95 -6.58 12.14 3.10
CA HIS A 95 -8.02 11.99 3.34
C HIS A 95 -8.32 10.94 4.43
N VAL A 96 -7.66 9.78 4.37
CA VAL A 96 -7.91 8.60 5.21
C VAL A 96 -7.19 8.69 6.56
N LEU A 97 -5.89 9.02 6.55
CA LEU A 97 -5.04 9.03 7.75
C LEU A 97 -5.05 10.38 8.48
N LYS A 98 -5.41 11.46 7.77
CA LYS A 98 -5.27 12.86 8.22
C LYS A 98 -3.80 13.24 8.46
N THR A 99 -3.57 14.49 8.82
CA THR A 99 -2.25 14.99 9.23
C THR A 99 -2.08 14.89 10.74
N LEU A 100 -0.83 14.90 11.18
CA LEU A 100 -0.51 14.99 12.61
C LEU A 100 -0.98 16.33 13.20
N PRO A 101 -1.24 16.40 14.52
CA PRO A 101 -1.60 17.65 15.19
C PRO A 101 -0.56 18.75 14.93
N GLY A 102 -1.04 19.94 14.53
CA GLY A 102 -0.19 21.07 14.20
C GLY A 102 0.45 21.04 12.82
N ILE A 103 0.17 20.02 11.99
CA ILE A 103 0.65 19.93 10.61
C ILE A 103 -0.50 20.18 9.63
N ASP A 104 -0.41 21.27 8.87
CA ASP A 104 -1.44 21.64 7.89
C ASP A 104 -1.32 20.86 6.57
N ARG A 105 -0.09 20.62 6.12
CA ARG A 105 0.20 19.97 4.84
C ARG A 105 1.39 19.00 4.98
N PRO A 106 1.27 17.74 4.53
CA PRO A 106 2.40 16.83 4.51
C PRO A 106 3.43 17.25 3.46
N ALA A 107 4.70 16.95 3.73
CA ALA A 107 5.79 17.16 2.79
C ALA A 107 6.16 15.84 2.10
N MET A 108 6.48 15.92 0.81
CA MET A 108 7.04 14.79 0.07
C MET A 108 8.56 14.90 0.11
N VAL A 109 9.24 13.84 0.53
CA VAL A 109 10.69 13.82 0.73
C VAL A 109 11.29 12.65 -0.03
N ALA A 110 12.44 12.88 -0.66
CA ALA A 110 13.26 11.86 -1.29
C ALA A 110 14.71 12.02 -0.84
N ALA A 111 15.39 10.90 -0.60
CA ALA A 111 16.83 10.90 -0.36
C ALA A 111 17.57 10.89 -1.71
N VAL A 112 18.51 11.82 -1.89
CA VAL A 112 19.38 11.88 -3.08
C VAL A 112 20.79 11.43 -2.66
N PRO A 113 21.44 10.50 -3.37
CA PRO A 113 22.81 10.11 -3.09
C PRO A 113 23.78 11.31 -3.15
N THR A 114 24.78 11.33 -2.28
CA THR A 114 25.88 12.32 -2.27
C THR A 114 27.06 11.86 -3.09
#